data_AF-A0A4Y9Z1X3-F1
#
_entry.id   AF-A0A4Y9Z1X3-F1
#
_cell.length_a   1.000
_cell.length_b   1.000
_cell.length_c   1.000
_cell.angle_alpha   90.00
_cell.angle_beta   90.00
_cell.angle_gamma   90.00
#
_symmetry.space_group_name_H-M   'P 1'
#
loop_
_entity.id
_entity.type
_entity.pdbx_description
1 polymer ?
#
loop_
_entity_poly.entity_id
_entity_poly.type
_entity_poly.pdbx_seq_one_letter_code
_entity_poly.pdbx_strand_id
1 'polypeptide(L)'
;MYQNSDLQDNFTAQWDHDTIADVVRPYVLENRITTILTFDKYGISGHPNHVSLPHGAARMLSTFPLHSDIGSPESSATASTLARPRLFTLVSVPLAHKYTGPWAALLLKASFTVSDVLRTLRARLIPAEAPISFARSSGAEETQSSAGKGSSAVDSMEVRTGPAFVAGVNEYATALRAMMQHRSQLVWFRWLYVAFSRYMWVNEWVEVVPPSSPESAAPV
;
A
#
# COMPACT_ATOMS: atom_id res chain seq x y z
N MET A 1 13.91 3.82 -26.27
CA MET A 1 12.77 3.73 -25.32
C MET A 1 11.61 3.15 -26.10
N TYR A 2 11.28 1.87 -25.88
CA TYR A 2 10.02 1.32 -26.40
C TYR A 2 8.90 1.85 -25.50
N GLN A 3 8.06 2.74 -26.02
CA GLN A 3 6.88 3.22 -25.32
C GLN A 3 5.78 2.19 -25.55
N ASN A 4 5.49 1.38 -24.52
CA ASN A 4 4.41 0.42 -24.59
C ASN A 4 3.06 1.18 -24.60
N SER A 5 2.27 1.03 -25.67
CA SER A 5 0.95 1.66 -25.80
C SER A 5 -0.01 1.23 -24.67
N ASP A 6 0.23 0.06 -24.10
CA ASP A 6 -0.70 -0.58 -23.17
C ASP A 6 -0.43 -0.15 -21.72
N LEU A 7 0.68 0.56 -21.47
CA LEU A 7 1.09 1.09 -20.16
C LEU A 7 1.22 2.62 -20.17
N GLN A 8 0.37 3.32 -20.93
CA GLN A 8 0.31 4.78 -20.90
C GLN A 8 -0.31 5.30 -19.61
N ASP A 9 0.20 6.44 -19.12
CA ASP A 9 -0.34 7.05 -17.91
C ASP A 9 -1.76 7.58 -18.15
N ASN A 10 -2.72 6.97 -17.46
CA ASN A 10 -4.13 7.29 -17.51
C ASN A 10 -4.76 7.33 -16.10
N PHE A 11 -5.57 8.35 -15.82
CA PHE A 11 -6.28 8.53 -14.54
C PHE A 11 -7.66 7.84 -14.50
N THR A 12 -8.12 7.26 -15.60
CA THR A 12 -9.43 6.57 -15.70
C THR A 12 -9.31 5.07 -15.97
N ALA A 13 -8.18 4.61 -16.50
CA ALA A 13 -7.95 3.22 -16.84
C ALA A 13 -6.89 2.59 -15.94
N GLN A 14 -7.08 1.34 -15.57
CA GLN A 14 -6.07 0.52 -14.93
C GLN A 14 -5.22 -0.18 -15.99
N TRP A 15 -3.95 -0.40 -15.68
CA TRP A 15 -3.07 -1.22 -16.52
C TRP A 15 -3.40 -2.70 -16.35
N ASP A 16 -3.30 -3.43 -17.46
CA ASP A 16 -3.50 -4.88 -17.46
C ASP A 16 -2.39 -5.58 -16.65
N HIS A 17 -2.80 -6.50 -15.78
CA HIS A 17 -1.89 -7.15 -14.83
C HIS A 17 -0.97 -8.16 -15.52
N ASP A 18 -1.43 -8.84 -16.57
CA ASP A 18 -0.62 -9.75 -17.37
C ASP A 18 0.48 -8.99 -18.12
N THR A 19 0.11 -7.87 -18.73
CA THR A 19 1.04 -6.97 -19.44
C THR A 19 2.14 -6.45 -18.52
N ILE A 20 1.78 -6.01 -17.29
CA ILE A 20 2.78 -5.61 -16.28
C ILE A 20 3.72 -6.77 -15.97
N ALA A 21 3.17 -7.97 -15.72
CA ALA A 21 3.97 -9.14 -15.38
C ALA A 21 4.97 -9.50 -16.49
N ASP A 22 4.52 -9.48 -17.75
CA ASP A 22 5.34 -9.81 -18.92
C ASP A 22 6.43 -8.77 -19.18
N VAL A 23 6.14 -7.49 -18.93
CA VAL A 23 7.14 -6.41 -19.07
C VAL A 23 8.17 -6.46 -17.95
N VAL A 24 7.77 -6.72 -16.71
CA VAL A 24 8.69 -6.68 -15.54
C VAL A 24 9.56 -7.93 -15.45
N ARG A 25 9.02 -9.11 -15.81
CA ARG A 25 9.70 -10.41 -15.74
C ARG A 25 11.13 -10.43 -16.33
N PRO A 26 11.37 -10.01 -17.59
CA PRO A 26 12.72 -10.09 -18.18
C PRO A 26 13.75 -9.30 -17.36
N TYR A 27 13.40 -8.11 -16.87
CA TYR A 27 14.30 -7.29 -16.06
C TYR A 27 14.63 -7.95 -14.71
N VAL A 28 13.65 -8.59 -14.08
CA VAL A 28 13.85 -9.30 -12.81
C VAL A 28 14.81 -10.47 -12.99
N LEU A 29 14.65 -11.25 -14.07
CA LEU A 29 15.49 -12.41 -14.35
C LEU A 29 16.91 -11.98 -14.77
N GLU A 30 17.04 -11.02 -15.67
CA GLU A 30 18.33 -10.55 -16.20
C GLU A 30 19.19 -9.92 -15.10
N ASN A 31 18.59 -9.08 -14.24
CA ASN A 31 19.30 -8.38 -13.17
C ASN A 31 19.34 -9.16 -11.85
N ARG A 32 18.81 -10.38 -11.81
CA ARG A 32 18.72 -11.23 -10.60
C ARG A 32 18.08 -10.48 -9.41
N ILE A 33 17.00 -9.75 -9.67
CA ILE A 33 16.32 -8.94 -8.65
C ILE A 33 15.75 -9.87 -7.58
N THR A 34 16.19 -9.69 -6.33
CA THR A 34 15.74 -10.49 -5.18
C THR A 34 14.58 -9.87 -4.42
N THR A 35 14.38 -8.55 -4.59
CA THR A 35 13.39 -7.76 -3.84
C THR A 35 12.72 -6.76 -4.77
N ILE A 36 11.40 -6.74 -4.74
CA ILE A 36 10.56 -5.82 -5.49
C ILE A 36 9.82 -4.92 -4.49
N LEU A 37 9.96 -3.62 -4.67
CA LEU A 37 9.23 -2.61 -3.90
C LEU A 37 8.19 -1.95 -4.82
N THR A 38 6.93 -1.92 -4.38
CA THR A 38 5.83 -1.32 -5.16
C THR A 38 4.81 -0.63 -4.25
N PHE A 39 3.76 -0.05 -4.83
CA PHE A 39 2.66 0.54 -4.05
C PHE A 39 1.71 -0.54 -3.53
N ASP A 40 0.94 -0.20 -2.51
CA ASP A 40 -0.16 -1.05 -2.07
C ASP A 40 -1.39 -0.93 -2.98
N LYS A 41 -2.44 -1.67 -2.61
CA LYS A 41 -3.74 -1.69 -3.32
C LYS A 41 -4.44 -0.33 -3.41
N TYR A 42 -3.97 0.70 -2.71
CA TYR A 42 -4.52 2.04 -2.77
C TYR A 42 -3.63 3.00 -3.59
N GLY A 43 -2.48 2.54 -4.09
CA GLY A 43 -1.65 3.28 -5.05
C GLY A 43 -1.04 4.57 -4.50
N ILE A 44 -0.98 4.73 -3.17
CA ILE A 44 -0.57 5.93 -2.42
C ILE A 44 -1.46 7.15 -2.67
N SER A 45 -1.74 7.54 -3.91
CA SER A 45 -2.62 8.65 -4.29
C SER A 45 -4.01 8.22 -4.73
N GLY A 46 -4.25 6.91 -4.90
CA GLY A 46 -5.46 6.38 -5.55
C GLY A 46 -5.38 6.37 -7.07
N HIS A 47 -4.21 6.62 -7.66
CA HIS A 47 -4.06 6.60 -9.11
C HIS A 47 -4.24 5.18 -9.67
N PRO A 48 -5.11 4.95 -10.68
CA PRO A 48 -5.39 3.62 -11.21
C PRO A 48 -4.13 2.83 -11.60
N ASN A 49 -3.19 3.46 -12.29
CA ASN A 49 -1.95 2.79 -12.70
C ASN A 49 -1.11 2.33 -11.52
N HIS A 50 -1.07 3.11 -10.42
CA HIS A 50 -0.35 2.72 -9.21
C HIS A 50 -1.02 1.56 -8.50
N VAL A 51 -2.35 1.50 -8.53
CA VAL A 51 -3.15 0.39 -7.96
C VAL A 51 -2.91 -0.91 -8.75
N SER A 52 -2.69 -0.84 -10.06
CA SER A 52 -2.41 -2.03 -10.90
C SER A 52 -1.07 -2.69 -10.62
N LEU A 53 -0.05 -1.92 -10.19
CA LEU A 53 1.32 -2.42 -10.00
C LEU A 53 1.47 -3.62 -9.03
N PRO A 54 0.92 -3.60 -7.80
CA PRO A 54 1.04 -4.75 -6.89
C PRO A 54 0.41 -6.02 -7.47
N HIS A 55 -0.67 -5.89 -8.24
CA HIS A 55 -1.37 -7.02 -8.84
C HIS A 55 -0.54 -7.66 -9.96
N GLY A 56 0.04 -6.86 -10.85
CA GLY A 56 0.94 -7.34 -11.90
C GLY A 56 2.19 -8.01 -11.31
N ALA A 57 2.78 -7.40 -10.27
CA ALA A 57 3.94 -7.98 -9.58
C ALA A 57 3.60 -9.32 -8.90
N ALA A 58 2.46 -9.41 -8.21
CA ALA A 58 2.01 -10.66 -7.58
C ALA A 58 1.75 -11.76 -8.61
N ARG A 59 1.16 -11.41 -9.75
CA ARG A 59 0.89 -12.34 -10.86
C ARG A 59 2.16 -12.82 -11.55
N MET A 60 3.15 -11.96 -11.71
CA MET A 60 4.48 -12.38 -12.12
C MET A 60 5.04 -13.43 -11.15
N LEU A 61 4.97 -13.17 -9.84
CA LEU A 61 5.52 -14.07 -8.80
C LEU A 61 4.78 -15.40 -8.66
N SER A 62 3.48 -15.49 -8.97
CA SER A 62 2.76 -16.76 -8.97
C SER A 62 3.20 -17.69 -10.11
N THR A 63 3.71 -17.11 -11.21
CA THR A 63 4.25 -17.85 -12.36
C THR A 63 5.77 -17.96 -12.34
N PHE A 64 6.42 -17.49 -11.27
CA PHE A 64 7.86 -17.70 -11.08
C PHE A 64 8.12 -19.19 -10.80
N PRO A 65 9.17 -19.78 -11.39
CA PRO A 65 9.52 -21.18 -11.13
C PRO A 65 9.82 -21.35 -9.64
N LEU A 66 8.93 -22.06 -8.94
CA LEU A 66 9.10 -22.41 -7.54
C LEU A 66 10.13 -23.56 -7.48
N HIS A 67 11.26 -23.37 -6.83
CA HIS A 67 12.10 -24.52 -6.45
C HIS A 67 11.90 -24.77 -4.96
N SER A 68 11.14 -25.83 -4.65
CA SER A 68 10.97 -26.36 -3.30
C SER A 68 10.61 -27.84 -3.40
N ASP A 69 11.56 -28.67 -3.80
CA ASP A 69 11.55 -30.07 -3.36
C ASP A 69 12.91 -30.37 -2.73
N ILE A 70 12.91 -30.34 -1.41
CA ILE A 70 13.94 -30.91 -0.55
C ILE A 70 13.95 -32.41 -0.85
N GLY A 71 14.98 -32.93 -1.53
CA GLY A 71 15.07 -34.38 -1.75
C GLY A 71 16.16 -34.94 -2.66
N SER A 72 16.92 -34.14 -3.41
CA SER A 72 17.92 -34.70 -4.34
C SER A 72 19.33 -34.19 -4.02
N PRO A 73 20.15 -34.95 -3.27
CA PRO A 73 21.59 -34.74 -3.27
C PRO A 73 22.13 -35.26 -4.61
N GLU A 74 23.17 -34.62 -5.12
CA GLU A 74 23.98 -35.06 -6.26
C GLU A 74 23.40 -34.76 -7.66
N SER A 75 23.70 -33.55 -8.16
CA SER A 75 24.69 -33.38 -9.23
C SER A 75 24.57 -32.02 -9.92
N SER A 76 25.73 -31.45 -10.25
CA SER A 76 25.96 -30.29 -11.13
C SER A 76 25.81 -28.88 -10.53
N ALA A 77 26.89 -28.45 -9.90
CA ALA A 77 27.22 -27.05 -9.60
C ALA A 77 27.45 -26.24 -10.90
N THR A 78 26.42 -25.86 -11.66
CA THR A 78 26.49 -24.74 -12.65
C THR A 78 25.13 -24.18 -13.09
N ALA A 79 24.04 -24.42 -12.36
CA ALA A 79 22.77 -23.73 -12.61
C ALA A 79 22.50 -22.72 -11.50
N SER A 80 22.79 -21.43 -11.76
CA SER A 80 22.42 -20.32 -10.88
C SER A 80 20.88 -20.24 -10.80
N THR A 81 20.28 -21.00 -9.89
CA THR A 81 18.82 -21.08 -9.71
C THR A 81 18.32 -19.73 -9.20
N LEU A 82 17.56 -19.00 -10.01
CA LEU A 82 17.00 -17.70 -9.65
C LEU A 82 15.94 -17.90 -8.57
N ALA A 83 16.23 -17.45 -7.35
CA ALA A 83 15.26 -17.49 -6.26
C ALA A 83 14.08 -16.55 -6.55
N ARG A 84 12.88 -16.96 -6.12
CA ARG A 84 11.67 -16.15 -6.24
C ARG A 84 11.86 -14.81 -5.49
N PRO A 85 11.67 -13.65 -6.14
CA PRO A 85 11.81 -12.36 -5.49
C PRO A 85 10.78 -12.15 -4.37
N ARG A 86 11.18 -11.44 -3.32
CA ARG A 86 10.27 -10.96 -2.26
C ARG A 86 9.55 -9.71 -2.71
N LEU A 87 8.25 -9.62 -2.47
CA LEU A 87 7.42 -8.47 -2.83
C LEU A 87 7.01 -7.68 -1.60
N PHE A 88 7.35 -6.40 -1.58
CA PHE A 88 6.90 -5.47 -0.55
C PHE A 88 6.06 -4.35 -1.14
N THR A 89 4.99 -4.00 -0.42
CA THR A 89 4.10 -2.91 -0.78
C THR A 89 4.21 -1.78 0.23
N LEU A 90 4.29 -0.54 -0.27
CA LEU A 90 4.33 0.66 0.55
C LEU A 90 2.92 0.96 1.08
N VAL A 91 2.78 1.05 2.40
CA VAL A 91 1.50 1.27 3.06
C VAL A 91 0.98 2.68 2.81
N SER A 92 -0.22 2.78 2.23
CA SER A 92 -0.95 4.02 2.08
C SER A 92 -1.49 4.51 3.43
N VAL A 93 -1.09 5.72 3.83
CA VAL A 93 -1.71 6.39 4.99
C VAL A 93 -2.94 7.21 4.60
N PRO A 94 -3.90 7.46 5.51
CA PRO A 94 -5.01 8.38 5.26
C PRO A 94 -4.53 9.78 4.83
N LEU A 95 -5.31 10.49 4.01
CA LEU A 95 -4.92 11.80 3.45
C LEU A 95 -4.52 12.82 4.52
N ALA A 96 -5.24 12.83 5.65
CA ALA A 96 -4.88 13.67 6.80
C ALA A 96 -3.44 13.39 7.25
N HIS A 97 -3.03 12.12 7.31
CA HIS A 97 -1.69 11.71 7.74
C HIS A 97 -0.61 11.83 6.64
N LYS A 98 -0.99 12.03 5.37
CA LYS A 98 -0.04 12.27 4.27
C LYS A 98 0.62 13.64 4.36
N TYR A 99 -0.12 14.62 4.85
CA TYR A 99 0.28 16.04 4.86
C TYR A 99 0.27 16.66 6.26
N THR A 100 0.08 15.86 7.30
CA THR A 100 0.17 16.34 8.68
C THR A 100 1.55 16.88 9.02
N GLY A 101 2.61 16.47 8.32
CA GLY A 101 3.97 17.00 8.49
C GLY A 101 4.34 17.28 9.97
N PRO A 102 5.00 18.41 10.29
CA PRO A 102 5.26 18.84 11.66
C PRO A 102 4.03 19.47 12.36
N TRP A 103 2.95 19.77 11.62
CA TRP A 103 1.76 20.45 12.15
C TRP A 103 0.72 19.52 12.79
N ALA A 104 0.81 18.21 12.56
CA ALA A 104 0.00 17.20 13.26
C ALA A 104 0.06 17.39 14.78
N ALA A 105 1.27 17.53 15.31
CA ALA A 105 1.50 17.68 16.74
C ALA A 105 0.88 18.98 17.29
N LEU A 106 0.85 20.03 16.48
CA LEU A 106 0.27 21.32 16.86
C LEU A 106 -1.27 21.30 16.80
N LEU A 107 -1.84 20.71 15.75
CA LEU A 107 -3.28 20.57 15.57
C LEU A 107 -3.91 19.60 16.59
N LEU A 108 -3.21 18.52 16.96
CA LEU A 108 -3.66 17.64 18.06
C LEU A 108 -3.65 18.37 19.41
N LYS A 109 -2.63 19.19 19.71
CA LYS A 109 -2.63 20.00 20.95
C LYS A 109 -3.79 21.00 20.99
N ALA A 110 -4.12 21.61 19.85
CA ALA A 110 -5.26 22.51 19.74
C ALA A 110 -6.60 21.78 19.94
N SER A 111 -6.76 20.58 19.36
CA SER A 111 -8.01 19.80 19.49
C SER A 111 -8.25 19.25 20.89
N PHE A 112 -7.21 18.85 21.63
CA PHE A 112 -7.31 18.49 23.05
C PHE A 112 -7.78 19.68 23.90
N THR A 113 -7.24 20.87 23.65
CA THR A 113 -7.61 22.09 24.39
C THR A 113 -9.07 22.48 24.11
N VAL A 114 -9.52 22.37 22.86
CA VAL A 114 -10.93 22.66 22.49
C VAL A 114 -11.89 21.64 23.09
N SER A 115 -11.52 20.35 23.13
CA SER A 115 -12.36 19.31 23.77
C SER A 115 -12.50 19.55 25.27
N ASP A 116 -11.42 19.91 25.97
CA ASP A 116 -11.46 20.20 27.40
C ASP A 116 -12.24 21.48 27.71
N VAL A 117 -12.07 22.55 26.90
CA VAL A 117 -12.87 23.77 27.01
C VAL A 117 -14.35 23.48 26.75
N LEU A 118 -14.67 22.73 25.70
CA LEU A 118 -16.05 22.40 25.37
C LEU A 118 -16.69 21.45 26.40
N ARG A 119 -15.91 20.53 27.00
CA ARG A 119 -16.36 19.66 28.10
C ARG A 119 -16.60 20.46 29.37
N THR A 120 -15.74 21.43 29.66
CA THR A 120 -15.89 22.36 30.80
C THR A 120 -17.09 23.29 30.61
N LEU A 121 -17.30 23.80 29.40
CA LEU A 121 -18.47 24.62 29.07
C LEU A 121 -19.76 23.81 29.10
N ARG A 122 -19.76 22.58 28.57
CA ARG A 122 -20.92 21.66 28.61
C ARG A 122 -21.26 21.24 30.04
N ALA A 123 -20.27 21.00 30.90
CA ALA A 123 -20.46 20.70 32.31
C ALA A 123 -20.97 21.90 33.12
N ARG A 124 -20.77 23.13 32.64
CA ARG A 124 -21.29 24.37 33.26
C ARG A 124 -22.68 24.76 32.79
N LEU A 125 -23.10 24.36 31.59
CA LEU A 125 -24.40 24.70 31.02
C LEU A 125 -25.51 23.67 31.27
N ILE A 126 -25.19 22.44 31.69
CA ILE A 126 -26.19 21.38 31.93
C ILE A 126 -26.07 20.91 33.39
N PRO A 127 -27.04 21.23 34.28
CA PRO A 127 -27.09 20.65 35.61
C PRO A 127 -27.32 19.14 35.52
N ALA A 128 -26.63 18.38 36.37
CA ALA A 128 -26.78 16.94 36.46
C ALA A 128 -28.19 16.57 36.96
N GLU A 129 -29.02 16.06 36.05
CA GLU A 129 -30.20 15.28 36.41
C GLU A 129 -30.02 13.83 35.93
N ALA A 130 -30.53 12.92 36.76
CA ALA A 130 -30.14 11.54 36.99
C ALA A 130 -30.61 10.55 35.88
N PRO A 131 -30.22 9.26 35.94
CA PRO A 131 -30.38 8.31 34.85
C PRO A 131 -31.79 7.73 34.81
N ILE A 132 -32.36 7.61 33.62
CA ILE A 132 -33.59 6.85 33.39
C ILE A 132 -33.29 5.71 32.42
N SER A 133 -33.21 4.51 32.97
CA SER A 133 -33.43 3.26 32.25
C SER A 133 -34.91 3.17 31.87
N PHE A 134 -35.26 2.92 30.60
CA PHE A 134 -36.40 2.08 30.25
C PHE A 134 -36.35 1.59 28.80
N ALA A 135 -36.96 0.42 28.61
CA ALA A 135 -36.75 -0.54 27.55
C ALA A 135 -37.55 -0.29 26.26
N ARG A 136 -37.00 -0.84 25.16
CA ARG A 136 -37.64 -1.70 24.13
C ARG A 136 -38.93 -1.24 23.41
N SER A 137 -38.79 -1.02 22.10
CA SER A 137 -39.72 -1.45 21.03
C SER A 137 -38.91 -1.55 19.72
N SER A 138 -38.57 -2.71 19.16
CA SER A 138 -39.35 -3.65 18.31
C SER A 138 -40.01 -3.03 17.06
N GLY A 139 -39.54 -3.46 15.88
CA GLY A 139 -40.27 -3.42 14.59
C GLY A 139 -39.58 -2.61 13.49
N ALA A 140 -38.68 -3.23 12.71
CA ALA A 140 -38.81 -3.49 11.26
C ALA A 140 -38.19 -2.35 10.40
N GLU A 141 -37.42 -2.54 9.34
CA GLU A 141 -37.29 -3.64 8.37
C GLU A 141 -35.83 -3.81 7.88
N GLU A 142 -35.53 -5.05 7.50
CA GLU A 142 -34.40 -5.43 6.67
C GLU A 142 -34.49 -4.81 5.27
N THR A 143 -33.35 -4.35 4.75
CA THR A 143 -33.09 -4.46 3.31
C THR A 143 -31.70 -5.05 3.15
N GLN A 144 -31.67 -6.38 3.11
CA GLN A 144 -30.58 -7.13 2.51
C GLN A 144 -30.61 -6.88 1.00
N SER A 145 -29.54 -6.28 0.47
CA SER A 145 -29.23 -6.32 -0.95
C SER A 145 -27.86 -6.98 -1.09
N SER A 146 -27.92 -8.27 -1.41
CA SER A 146 -26.81 -9.09 -1.88
C SER A 146 -26.85 -9.13 -3.40
N ALA A 147 -25.67 -8.97 -4.02
CA ALA A 147 -25.17 -9.72 -5.20
C ALA A 147 -24.50 -8.84 -6.28
N GLY A 148 -23.29 -9.26 -6.67
CA GLY A 148 -22.55 -8.79 -7.86
C GLY A 148 -21.05 -8.61 -7.60
N LYS A 149 -20.34 -9.61 -7.05
CA LYS A 149 -19.55 -10.62 -7.81
C LYS A 149 -18.35 -10.00 -8.55
N GLY A 150 -17.20 -10.05 -7.88
CA GLY A 150 -15.89 -9.66 -8.38
C GLY A 150 -14.81 -10.01 -7.36
N SER A 151 -14.80 -11.27 -6.91
CA SER A 151 -13.76 -11.84 -6.05
C SER A 151 -12.45 -11.93 -6.84
N SER A 152 -11.74 -10.81 -6.92
CA SER A 152 -10.38 -10.74 -7.44
C SER A 152 -9.43 -11.41 -6.44
N ALA A 153 -8.46 -12.15 -6.96
CA ALA A 153 -7.50 -13.04 -6.27
C ALA A 153 -6.55 -12.37 -5.26
N VAL A 154 -6.95 -11.23 -4.69
CA VAL A 154 -6.18 -10.37 -3.78
C VAL A 154 -6.56 -10.60 -2.33
N ASP A 155 -7.79 -11.07 -2.06
CA ASP A 155 -8.22 -11.39 -0.69
C ASP A 155 -7.56 -12.68 -0.16
N SER A 156 -7.01 -13.51 -1.06
CA SER A 156 -6.29 -14.75 -0.74
C SER A 156 -4.77 -14.57 -0.60
N MET A 157 -4.26 -13.34 -0.67
CA MET A 157 -2.83 -13.09 -0.58
C MET A 157 -2.40 -12.92 0.88
N GLU A 158 -1.51 -13.78 1.37
CA GLU A 158 -1.06 -13.73 2.77
C GLU A 158 -0.21 -12.47 2.98
N VAL A 159 -0.70 -11.60 3.86
CA VAL A 159 -0.09 -10.32 4.19
C VAL A 159 0.76 -10.48 5.44
N ARG A 160 2.09 -10.37 5.32
CA ARG A 160 3.02 -10.43 6.45
C ARG A 160 3.49 -9.05 6.84
N THR A 161 3.51 -8.75 8.14
CA THR A 161 4.01 -7.47 8.66
C THR A 161 5.47 -7.28 8.23
N GLY A 162 5.75 -6.21 7.52
CA GLY A 162 7.09 -5.90 7.02
C GLY A 162 7.79 -4.81 7.84
N PRO A 163 9.03 -4.46 7.46
CA PRO A 163 9.82 -3.45 8.18
C PRO A 163 9.26 -2.03 7.99
N ALA A 164 9.40 -1.21 9.03
CA ALA A 164 9.23 0.23 8.96
C ALA A 164 10.60 0.92 8.96
N PHE A 165 10.81 1.84 8.01
CA PHE A 165 12.03 2.63 7.91
C PHE A 165 11.74 4.07 8.31
N VAL A 166 12.57 4.61 9.21
CA VAL A 166 12.54 6.01 9.64
C VAL A 166 13.85 6.67 9.19
N ALA A 167 13.73 7.66 8.32
CA ALA A 167 14.84 8.44 7.79
C ALA A 167 15.32 9.47 8.82
N GLY A 168 16.63 9.54 9.01
CA GLY A 168 17.29 10.65 9.69
C GLY A 168 17.60 11.78 8.69
N VAL A 169 18.41 12.74 9.15
CA VAL A 169 18.79 13.91 8.35
C VAL A 169 19.59 13.51 7.09
N ASN A 170 20.45 12.49 7.20
CA ASN A 170 21.29 12.03 6.09
C ASN A 170 20.48 11.33 5.01
N GLU A 171 19.51 10.50 5.41
CA GLU A 171 18.60 9.79 4.53
C GLU A 171 17.65 10.79 3.85
N TYR A 172 17.13 11.77 4.59
CA TYR A 172 16.33 12.85 4.03
C TYR A 172 17.13 13.65 2.98
N ALA A 173 18.38 14.02 3.29
CA ALA A 173 19.25 14.71 2.33
C ALA A 173 19.52 13.86 1.08
N THR A 174 19.60 12.54 1.23
CA THR A 174 19.78 11.60 0.11
C THR A 174 18.51 11.51 -0.74
N ALA A 175 17.34 11.41 -0.12
CA ALA A 175 16.05 11.45 -0.81
C ALA A 175 15.86 12.78 -1.57
N LEU A 176 16.24 13.90 -0.95
CA LEU A 176 16.22 15.22 -1.59
C LEU A 176 17.15 15.27 -2.81
N ARG A 177 18.38 14.77 -2.68
CA ARG A 177 19.34 14.68 -3.81
C ARG A 177 18.79 13.83 -4.96
N ALA A 178 18.11 12.72 -4.67
CA ALA A 178 17.46 11.90 -5.67
C ALA A 178 16.32 12.67 -6.37
N MET A 179 15.44 13.33 -5.61
CA MET A 179 14.36 14.17 -6.16
C MET A 179 14.90 15.30 -7.04
N MET A 180 16.04 15.88 -6.68
CA MET A 180 16.70 16.94 -7.45
C MET A 180 17.22 16.48 -8.82
N GLN A 181 17.40 15.18 -9.08
CA GLN A 181 17.69 14.68 -10.43
C GLN A 181 16.51 14.93 -11.40
N HIS A 182 15.32 15.17 -10.87
CA HIS A 182 14.11 15.49 -11.63
C HIS A 182 13.73 16.97 -11.50
N ARG A 183 14.73 17.87 -11.38
CA ARG A 183 14.55 19.30 -11.06
C ARG A 183 13.52 20.01 -11.93
N SER A 184 13.48 19.73 -13.23
CA SER A 184 12.52 20.36 -14.16
C SER A 184 11.06 20.03 -13.85
N GLN A 185 10.79 18.95 -13.10
CA GLN A 185 9.46 18.54 -12.67
C GLN A 185 9.11 18.97 -11.24
N LEU A 186 10.06 19.57 -10.49
CA LEU A 186 9.84 20.08 -9.14
C LEU A 186 9.18 21.46 -9.18
N VAL A 187 7.94 21.50 -9.66
CA VAL A 187 7.06 22.67 -9.56
C VAL A 187 6.63 22.90 -8.09
N TRP A 188 6.14 24.09 -7.77
CA TRP A 188 5.95 24.58 -6.39
C TRP A 188 5.23 23.60 -5.44
N PHE A 189 4.18 22.90 -5.88
CA PHE A 189 3.46 21.95 -5.02
C PHE A 189 4.28 20.68 -4.68
N ARG A 190 5.24 20.30 -5.54
CA ARG A 190 6.14 19.17 -5.27
C ARG A 190 7.16 19.54 -4.19
N TRP A 191 7.54 20.81 -4.08
CA TRP A 191 8.32 21.30 -2.94
C TRP A 191 7.55 21.24 -1.63
N LEU A 192 6.24 21.52 -1.65
CA LEU A 192 5.39 21.32 -0.47
C LEU A 192 5.33 19.83 -0.08
N TYR A 193 5.22 18.93 -1.06
CA TYR A 193 5.29 17.49 -0.79
C TYR A 193 6.63 17.10 -0.17
N VAL A 194 7.76 17.55 -0.71
CA VAL A 194 9.09 17.25 -0.15
C VAL A 194 9.25 17.78 1.28
N ALA A 195 8.68 18.93 1.59
CA ALA A 195 8.74 19.52 2.93
C ALA A 195 7.83 18.81 3.95
N PHE A 196 6.63 18.41 3.55
CA PHE A 196 5.57 18.00 4.49
C PHE A 196 5.14 16.53 4.39
N SER A 197 5.60 15.79 3.38
CA SER A 197 5.20 14.40 3.18
C SER A 197 5.78 13.49 4.26
N ARG A 198 4.92 12.67 4.87
CA ARG A 198 5.33 11.56 5.75
C ARG A 198 6.33 10.64 5.06
N TYR A 199 6.15 10.36 3.76
CA TYR A 199 6.97 9.39 3.03
C TYR A 199 8.42 9.82 2.82
N MET A 200 8.75 11.10 3.02
CA MET A 200 10.14 11.56 3.07
C MET A 200 10.86 11.13 4.36
N TRP A 201 10.10 10.76 5.38
CA TRP A 201 10.58 10.48 6.74
C TRP A 201 10.30 9.06 7.20
N VAL A 202 9.11 8.54 6.93
CA VAL A 202 8.66 7.23 7.42
C VAL A 202 8.01 6.46 6.29
N ASN A 203 8.53 5.26 6.03
CA ASN A 203 8.00 4.33 5.03
C ASN A 203 7.74 2.98 5.70
N GLU A 204 6.50 2.55 5.70
CA GLU A 204 6.05 1.26 6.22
C GLU A 204 5.83 0.31 5.07
N TRP A 205 6.44 -0.88 5.15
CA TRP A 205 6.35 -1.89 4.11
C TRP A 205 5.64 -3.12 4.63
N VAL A 206 4.93 -3.79 3.73
CA VAL A 206 4.22 -5.02 4.01
C VAL A 206 4.60 -6.05 2.97
N GLU A 207 5.04 -7.23 3.43
CA GLU A 207 5.41 -8.31 2.53
C GLU A 207 4.15 -9.03 2.05
N VAL A 208 4.09 -9.23 0.74
CA VAL A 208 2.98 -9.84 0.06
C VAL A 208 3.44 -11.19 -0.46
N VAL A 209 2.81 -12.27 0.00
CA VAL A 209 3.13 -13.64 -0.41
C VAL A 209 2.00 -14.18 -1.29
N PRO A 210 2.21 -14.29 -2.61
CA PRO A 210 1.23 -14.92 -3.50
C PRO A 210 1.08 -16.41 -3.16
N PRO A 211 -0.17 -16.94 -3.20
CA PRO A 211 -0.46 -18.32 -2.83
C PRO A 211 0.41 -19.31 -3.64
N SER A 212 0.90 -20.34 -2.96
CA SER A 212 1.88 -21.29 -3.50
C SER A 212 1.31 -22.38 -4.42
N SER A 213 0.00 -22.37 -4.71
CA SER A 213 -0.64 -23.46 -5.45
C SER A 213 -1.89 -22.99 -6.23
N PRO A 214 -2.12 -23.47 -7.47
CA PRO A 214 -3.37 -23.23 -8.21
C PRO A 214 -4.59 -23.98 -7.62
N GLU A 215 -4.43 -24.79 -6.57
CA GLU A 215 -5.50 -25.62 -5.99
C GLU A 215 -6.43 -24.87 -5.01
N SER A 216 -6.06 -23.65 -4.59
CA SER A 216 -6.91 -22.81 -3.73
C SER A 216 -7.94 -21.97 -4.52
N ALA A 217 -7.89 -21.98 -5.86
CA ALA A 217 -8.92 -21.37 -6.68
C ALA A 217 -10.07 -22.36 -6.88
N ALA A 218 -10.87 -22.56 -5.82
CA ALA A 218 -12.10 -23.35 -5.92
C ALA A 218 -13.01 -22.76 -7.01
N PRO A 219 -13.52 -23.57 -7.95
CA PRO A 219 -14.51 -23.12 -8.91
C PRO A 219 -15.82 -22.83 -8.16
N VAL A 220 -16.32 -21.60 -8.30
CA VAL A 220 -17.69 -21.21 -7.87
C VAL A 220 -18.60 -21.19 -9.08
#